data_AF-A0A2R6EHN4-F1
#
_entry.id   AF-A0A2R6EHN4-F1
#
_cell.length_a   1.000
_cell.length_b   1.000
_cell.length_c   1.000
_cell.angle_alpha   90.00
_cell.angle_beta   90.00
_cell.angle_gamma   90.00
#
_symmetry.space_group_name_H-M   'P 1'
#
loop_
_entity.id
_entity.type
_entity.pdbx_description
1 polymer ?
#
loop_
_entity_poly.entity_id
_entity_poly.type
_entity_poly.pdbx_seq_one_letter_code
_entity_poly.pdbx_strand_id
1 'polypeptide(L)'
;MTEASDGGDRTMRDSFRVWNVDAVEREVVLRSSDDQYVAVPLPTDRASAFERLADTAGTVEATLVPDDGKASWRIAAIHAIDERG
;
A
#
# COMPACT_ATOMS: atom_id res chain seq x y z
N MET A 1 29.13 -8.91 18.59
CA MET A 1 28.04 -9.90 18.50
C MET A 1 27.06 -9.32 17.49
N THR A 2 27.01 -9.91 16.29
CA THR A 2 26.34 -9.34 15.12
C THR A 2 24.83 -9.65 15.21
N GLU A 3 24.04 -8.57 15.19
CA GLU A 3 22.69 -8.43 14.62
C GLU A 3 21.74 -9.63 14.77
N ALA A 4 21.00 -9.66 15.88
CA ALA A 4 19.64 -10.17 15.82
C ALA A 4 18.80 -9.06 15.15
N SER A 5 18.73 -9.09 13.83
CA SER A 5 17.70 -8.38 13.08
C SER A 5 16.35 -8.84 13.61
N ASP A 6 15.75 -8.02 14.47
CA ASP A 6 14.39 -8.18 14.96
C ASP A 6 13.47 -8.11 13.73
N GLY A 7 13.24 -9.27 13.11
CA GLY A 7 12.21 -9.50 12.11
C GLY A 7 10.85 -9.62 12.78
N GLY A 8 10.56 -8.75 13.76
CA GLY A 8 9.23 -8.60 14.33
C GLY A 8 8.35 -7.89 13.31
N ASP A 9 7.27 -8.55 12.88
CA ASP A 9 6.02 -7.94 12.39
C ASP A 9 6.16 -6.47 11.92
N ARG A 10 6.84 -6.23 10.79
CA ARG A 10 7.00 -4.88 10.23
C ARG A 10 5.68 -4.42 9.61
N THR A 11 4.62 -4.34 10.41
CA THR A 11 3.33 -3.82 9.98
C THR A 11 3.39 -2.29 9.98
N MET A 12 3.08 -1.68 8.84
CA MET A 12 3.07 -0.23 8.65
C MET A 12 1.63 0.21 8.41
N ARG A 13 1.01 0.82 9.43
CA ARG A 13 -0.31 1.45 9.29
C ARG A 13 -0.12 2.94 9.07
N ASP A 14 -0.56 3.43 7.92
CA ASP A 14 -0.47 4.83 7.55
C ASP A 14 -1.61 5.22 6.58
N SER A 15 -1.79 6.52 6.39
CA SER A 15 -2.65 7.07 5.34
C SER A 15 -1.85 7.22 4.06
N PHE A 16 -2.10 6.33 3.10
CA PHE A 16 -1.42 6.34 1.81
C PHE A 16 -2.24 7.08 0.77
N ARG A 17 -1.62 8.01 0.06
CA ARG A 17 -2.20 8.58 -1.15
C ARG A 17 -2.00 7.63 -2.31
N VAL A 18 -3.07 7.32 -3.04
CA VAL A 18 -2.97 6.52 -4.25
C VAL A 18 -2.39 7.42 -5.33
N TRP A 19 -1.18 7.09 -5.79
CA TRP A 19 -0.49 7.87 -6.79
C TRP A 19 -0.74 7.35 -8.20
N ASN A 20 -0.64 6.04 -8.37
CA ASN A 20 -0.84 5.39 -9.66
C ASN A 20 -1.28 3.94 -9.44
N VAL A 21 -2.17 3.45 -10.29
CA VAL A 21 -2.55 2.04 -10.35
C VAL A 21 -2.20 1.53 -11.73
N ASP A 22 -1.32 0.55 -11.76
CA ASP A 22 -1.06 -0.24 -12.95
C ASP A 22 -2.02 -1.44 -12.95
N ALA A 23 -3.08 -1.34 -13.74
CA ALA A 23 -4.04 -2.43 -13.90
C ALA A 23 -3.49 -3.60 -14.74
N VAL A 24 -2.39 -3.39 -15.49
CA VAL A 24 -1.78 -4.38 -16.40
C VAL A 24 -0.93 -5.36 -15.61
N GLU A 25 0.02 -4.85 -14.83
CA GLU A 25 0.86 -5.56 -13.86
C GLU A 25 0.11 -5.87 -12.57
N ARG A 26 -1.07 -5.24 -12.36
CA ARG A 26 -1.90 -5.34 -11.16
C ARG A 26 -1.12 -4.90 -9.93
N GLU A 27 -0.54 -3.71 -10.01
CA GLU A 27 0.24 -3.08 -8.95
C GLU A 27 -0.30 -1.69 -8.67
N VAL A 28 -0.19 -1.25 -7.42
CA VAL A 28 -0.57 0.10 -7.02
C VAL A 28 0.58 0.75 -6.28
N VAL A 29 0.89 1.97 -6.70
CA VAL A 29 1.87 2.84 -6.06
C VAL A 29 1.15 3.70 -5.03
N LEU A 30 1.47 3.44 -3.79
CA LEU A 30 0.99 4.14 -2.61
C LEU A 30 2.07 5.10 -2.13
N ARG A 31 1.71 6.35 -1.88
CA ARG A 31 2.60 7.35 -1.27
C ARG A 31 2.19 7.55 0.18
N SER A 32 3.05 7.18 1.12
CA SER A 32 2.86 7.44 2.56
C SER A 32 2.91 8.94 2.86
N SER A 33 2.41 9.33 4.04
CA SER A 33 2.47 10.71 4.52
C SER A 33 3.91 11.26 4.60
N ASP A 34 4.90 10.40 4.82
CA ASP A 34 6.33 10.74 4.87
C ASP A 34 6.99 10.87 3.48
N ASP A 35 6.19 11.03 2.41
CA ASP A 35 6.69 11.10 1.02
C ASP A 35 7.38 9.82 0.52
N GLN A 36 7.17 8.69 1.21
CA GLN A 36 7.71 7.39 0.79
C GLN A 36 6.77 6.72 -0.22
N TYR A 37 7.34 6.15 -1.28
CA TYR A 37 6.60 5.44 -2.31
C TYR A 37 6.72 3.93 -2.10
N VAL A 38 5.57 3.26 -2.05
CA VAL A 38 5.47 1.82 -1.81
C VAL A 38 4.62 1.22 -2.92
N ALA A 39 5.22 0.36 -3.74
CA ALA A 39 4.49 -0.47 -4.68
C ALA A 39 3.96 -1.71 -3.94
N VAL A 40 2.65 -1.92 -4.03
CA VAL A 40 1.99 -3.10 -3.46
C VAL A 40 1.16 -3.78 -4.54
N PRO A 41 1.01 -5.11 -4.51
CA PRO A 41 0.13 -5.80 -5.43
C PRO A 41 -1.31 -5.34 -5.23
N LEU A 42 -1.99 -5.06 -6.33
CA LEU A 42 -3.38 -4.61 -6.36
C LEU A 42 -4.28 -5.76 -5.87
N PRO A 43 -5.01 -5.59 -4.76
CA PRO A 43 -5.92 -6.62 -4.28
C PRO A 43 -7.07 -6.79 -5.27
N THR A 44 -7.23 -8.00 -5.82
CA THR A 44 -8.28 -8.32 -6.81
C THR A 44 -9.69 -7.96 -6.32
N ASP A 45 -9.97 -8.14 -5.03
CA ASP A 45 -11.26 -7.84 -4.40
C ASP A 45 -11.61 -6.34 -4.42
N ARG A 46 -10.59 -5.47 -4.41
CA ARG A 46 -10.75 -4.01 -4.31
C ARG A 46 -10.07 -3.24 -5.44
N ALA A 47 -9.68 -3.92 -6.51
CA ALA A 47 -8.97 -3.35 -7.65
C ALA A 47 -9.68 -2.09 -8.17
N SER A 48 -11.00 -2.17 -8.39
CA SER A 48 -11.80 -1.05 -8.89
C SER A 48 -11.87 0.16 -7.96
N ALA A 49 -11.71 -0.03 -6.65
CA ALA A 49 -11.66 1.08 -5.69
C ALA A 49 -10.31 1.82 -5.81
N PHE A 50 -9.21 1.07 -5.90
CA PHE A 50 -7.88 1.67 -6.11
C PHE A 50 -7.77 2.36 -7.46
N GLU A 51 -8.30 1.76 -8.53
CA GLU A 51 -8.34 2.39 -9.86
C GLU A 51 -9.04 3.75 -9.83
N ARG A 52 -10.18 3.86 -9.12
CA ARG A 52 -10.84 5.15 -8.91
C ARG A 52 -10.00 6.13 -8.09
N LEU A 53 -9.36 5.66 -7.03
CA LEU A 53 -8.53 6.52 -6.18
C LEU A 53 -7.31 7.09 -6.93
N ALA A 54 -6.76 6.35 -7.89
CA ALA A 54 -5.68 6.86 -8.75
C ALA A 54 -6.18 8.00 -9.66
N ASP A 55 -7.40 7.89 -10.18
CA ASP A 55 -8.02 8.94 -11.00
C ASP A 55 -8.36 10.20 -10.19
N THR A 56 -8.89 10.02 -8.97
CA THR A 56 -9.29 11.13 -8.08
C THR A 56 -8.17 11.63 -7.16
N ALA A 57 -6.97 11.03 -7.24
CA ALA A 57 -5.84 11.26 -6.35
C ALA A 57 -6.19 11.15 -4.84
N GLY A 58 -7.12 10.25 -4.52
CA GLY A 58 -7.63 10.00 -3.18
C GLY A 58 -6.63 9.32 -2.24
N THR A 59 -7.01 9.21 -0.97
CA THR A 59 -6.19 8.58 0.07
C THR A 59 -6.86 7.33 0.63
N VAL A 60 -6.05 6.39 1.09
CA VAL A 60 -6.48 5.13 1.69
C VAL A 60 -5.70 4.91 2.98
N GLU A 61 -6.41 4.77 4.09
CA GLU A 61 -5.80 4.32 5.34
C GLU A 61 -5.71 2.79 5.30
N ALA A 62 -4.48 2.28 5.19
CA ALA A 62 -4.22 0.85 5.09
C ALA A 62 -3.13 0.43 6.06
N THR A 63 -3.16 -0.85 6.42
CA THR A 63 -2.05 -1.53 7.07
C THR A 63 -1.33 -2.35 6.01
N LEU A 64 -0.08 -2.00 5.74
CA LEU A 64 0.83 -2.78 4.94
C LEU A 64 1.63 -3.73 5.83
N VAL A 65 1.94 -4.90 5.29
CA VAL A 65 2.84 -5.86 5.93
C VAL A 65 3.88 -6.30 4.90
N PRO A 66 5.10 -6.66 5.32
CA PRO A 66 6.08 -7.27 4.42
C PRO A 66 5.48 -8.53 3.82
N ASP A 67 5.66 -8.70 2.51
CA ASP A 67 5.36 -9.95 1.84
C ASP A 67 6.45 -10.97 2.19
N ASP A 68 6.03 -12.13 2.70
CA ASP A 68 6.94 -13.14 3.25
C ASP A 68 7.81 -13.70 2.11
N GLY A 69 9.06 -13.24 2.04
CA GLY A 69 10.04 -13.65 1.03
C GLY A 69 10.35 -12.61 -0.06
N LYS A 70 9.76 -11.41 -0.03
CA LYS A 70 10.10 -10.31 -0.96
C LYS A 70 10.39 -9.00 -0.21
N ALA A 71 11.21 -8.13 -0.79
CA ALA A 71 11.35 -6.73 -0.37
C ALA A 71 10.13 -5.89 -0.80
N SER A 72 8.95 -6.50 -0.79
CA SER A 72 7.69 -5.95 -1.28
C SER A 72 6.72 -5.88 -0.12
N TRP A 73 5.85 -4.87 -0.14
CA TRP A 73 4.80 -4.70 0.85
C TRP A 73 3.49 -5.20 0.27
N ARG A 74 2.59 -5.68 1.13
CA ARG A 74 1.23 -6.06 0.75
C ARG A 74 0.23 -5.42 1.69
N ILE A 75 -0.96 -5.11 1.18
CA ILE A 75 -2.05 -4.60 2.00
C ILE A 75 -2.61 -5.75 2.83
N ALA A 76 -2.48 -5.67 4.15
CA ALA A 76 -3.11 -6.60 5.08
C ALA A 76 -4.55 -6.17 5.43
N ALA A 77 -4.79 -4.86 5.57
CA ALA A 77 -6.10 -4.32 5.89
C ALA A 77 -6.27 -2.92 5.32
N ILE A 78 -7.50 -2.56 4.97
CA ILE A 78 -7.89 -1.20 4.59
C ILE A 78 -8.95 -0.75 5.58
N HIS A 79 -8.63 0.32 6.31
CA HIS A 79 -9.45 0.87 7.37
C HIS A 79 -10.38 1.96 6.85
N ALA A 80 -9.88 2.83 5.97
CA ALA A 80 -10.66 3.92 5.39
C ALA A 80 -10.23 4.20 3.95
N ILE A 81 -11.16 4.69 3.14
CA ILE A 81 -10.91 5.19 1.80
C ILE A 81 -11.53 6.59 1.75
N ASP A 82 -10.74 7.59 1.40
CA ASP A 82 -11.18 8.97 1.20
C ASP A 82 -10.94 9.36 -0.26
N GLU A 83 -12.05 9.44 -1.00
CA GLU A 83 -12.07 9.75 -2.43
C GLU A 83 -12.16 11.27 -2.68
N ARG A 84 -11.76 12.14 -1.74
CA ARG A 84 -11.89 13.60 -1.91
C ARG A 84 -10.88 14.13 -2.93
N GLY A 85 -11.26 14.02 -4.21
CA GLY A 85 -10.83 14.89 -5.30
C GLY A 85 -11.52 16.25 -5.24
#